data_AF-A0A3T0KXV5-F1
#
_entry.id   AF-A0A3T0KXV5-F1
#
_cell.length_a   1.000
_cell.length_b   1.000
_cell.length_c   1.000
_cell.angle_alpha   90.00
_cell.angle_beta   90.00
_cell.angle_gamma   90.00
#
_symmetry.space_group_name_H-M   'P 1'
#
loop_
_entity.id
_entity.type
_entity.pdbx_description
1 polymer ?
#
loop_
_entity_poly.entity_id
_entity_poly.type
_entity_poly.pdbx_seq_one_letter_code
_entity_poly.pdbx_strand_id
1 'polypeptide(L)'
;MTKSRKQGGGQDLRTPQEMDVQKALTVFWYKYYTQPLTTEQRIELADQFIADWLDSSKVKTDKPFIRHPATRLREYGRVHTVADVLADFIMRVDQVVERSEEYPVINQDASVNSAKERKEKERSIFYEYEEDNMEEGDVLPPYSVKVSSIVLDNSIEDELFAETAPSVKKFQAELRKVKHYKEFFATSFAEEYGYDRKDTLRKIKRLDLSRVRECKICGSAFYAHDFRRYVCDIQRGIKVHKFKGKPPVYEVTKESACELERDRIQAKERYKTRDLDEKNSTII
;
A
#
# COMPACT_ATOMS: atom_id res chain seq x y z
N MET A 1 8.53 -5.91 37.08
CA MET A 1 9.51 -6.90 36.60
C MET A 1 9.24 -7.22 35.13
N THR A 2 9.79 -6.42 34.23
CA THR A 2 9.62 -6.54 32.78
C THR A 2 10.94 -7.04 32.19
N LYS A 3 10.98 -8.32 31.77
CA LYS A 3 12.15 -8.89 31.12
C LYS A 3 12.27 -8.27 29.72
N SER A 4 13.18 -7.30 29.60
CA SER A 4 13.68 -6.80 28.32
C SER A 4 14.26 -7.96 27.51
N ARG A 5 13.61 -8.29 26.40
CA ARG A 5 14.09 -9.26 25.43
C ARG A 5 15.23 -8.60 24.66
N LYS A 6 16.46 -8.79 25.13
CA LYS A 6 17.69 -8.42 24.41
C LYS A 6 17.61 -9.03 23.01
N GLN A 7 17.49 -8.19 21.99
CA GLN A 7 17.79 -8.53 20.60
C GLN A 7 19.29 -8.76 20.53
N GLY A 8 19.71 -10.01 20.72
CA GLY A 8 21.06 -10.43 20.38
C GLY A 8 21.19 -10.42 18.87
N GLY A 9 22.03 -9.53 18.34
CA GLY A 9 22.61 -9.69 17.01
C GLY A 9 23.40 -11.00 17.00
N GLY A 10 22.74 -12.09 16.60
CA GLY A 10 23.36 -13.39 16.46
C GLY A 10 24.39 -13.32 15.34
N GLN A 11 25.65 -13.48 15.71
CA GLN A 11 26.70 -13.83 14.76
C GLN A 11 26.21 -15.04 13.96
N ASP A 12 26.22 -14.93 12.64
CA ASP A 12 25.90 -16.04 11.75
C ASP A 12 26.92 -17.16 12.01
N LEU A 13 26.55 -18.18 12.78
CA LEU A 13 27.34 -19.39 13.09
C LEU A 13 27.49 -20.33 11.87
N ARG A 14 27.46 -19.76 10.66
CA ARG A 14 27.49 -20.49 9.39
C ARG A 14 28.93 -20.67 8.94
N THR A 15 29.30 -21.90 8.58
CA THR A 15 30.62 -22.15 7.98
C THR A 15 30.67 -21.56 6.56
N PRO A 16 31.86 -21.29 6.00
CA PRO A 16 31.98 -20.82 4.61
C PRO A 16 31.30 -21.78 3.61
N GLN A 17 31.43 -23.10 3.84
CA GLN A 17 30.78 -24.13 3.03
C GLN A 17 29.25 -24.09 3.13
N GLU A 18 28.71 -23.90 4.34
CA GLU A 18 27.27 -23.72 4.55
C GLU A 18 26.73 -22.47 3.82
N MET A 19 27.53 -21.39 3.76
CA MET A 19 27.18 -20.20 2.99
C MET A 19 27.15 -20.44 1.48
N ASP A 20 28.10 -21.22 0.97
CA ASP A 20 28.18 -21.55 -0.47
C ASP A 20 27.02 -22.46 -0.89
N VAL A 21 26.69 -23.47 -0.08
CA VAL A 21 25.50 -24.30 -0.29
C VAL A 21 24.23 -23.45 -0.27
N GLN A 22 24.10 -22.50 0.67
CA GLN A 22 22.94 -21.62 0.71
C GLN A 22 22.82 -20.74 -0.53
N LYS A 23 23.93 -20.19 -1.03
CA LYS A 23 23.93 -19.41 -2.29
C LYS A 23 23.52 -20.29 -3.47
N ALA A 24 24.11 -21.48 -3.59
CA ALA A 24 23.81 -22.44 -4.66
C ALA A 24 22.34 -22.85 -4.63
N LEU A 25 21.80 -23.19 -3.45
CA LEU A 25 20.39 -23.55 -3.26
C LEU A 25 19.45 -22.39 -3.59
N THR A 26 19.84 -21.16 -3.24
CA THR A 26 19.06 -19.97 -3.59
C THR A 26 18.99 -19.78 -5.10
N VAL A 27 20.13 -19.92 -5.80
CA VAL A 27 20.20 -19.81 -7.27
C VAL A 27 19.39 -20.93 -7.93
N PHE A 28 19.56 -22.17 -7.45
CA PHE A 28 18.80 -23.33 -7.89
C PHE A 28 17.30 -23.10 -7.78
N TRP A 29 16.85 -22.64 -6.61
CA TRP A 29 15.43 -22.36 -6.34
C TRP A 29 14.87 -21.33 -7.33
N TYR A 30 15.49 -20.15 -7.44
CA TYR A 30 14.97 -19.11 -8.33
C TYR A 30 15.04 -19.49 -9.81
N LYS A 31 16.00 -20.33 -10.21
CA LYS A 31 16.14 -20.79 -11.59
C LYS A 31 15.03 -21.77 -11.99
N TYR A 32 14.71 -22.74 -11.14
CA TYR A 32 13.86 -23.87 -11.51
C TYR A 32 12.47 -23.87 -10.88
N TYR A 33 12.24 -23.16 -9.77
CA TYR A 33 10.99 -23.26 -9.01
C TYR A 33 9.76 -22.82 -9.83
N THR A 34 9.87 -21.74 -10.60
CA THR A 34 8.80 -21.19 -11.44
C THR A 34 8.63 -21.90 -12.77
N GLN A 35 9.58 -22.77 -13.17
CA GLN A 35 9.51 -23.46 -14.45
C GLN A 35 8.41 -24.53 -14.46
N PRO A 36 7.72 -24.76 -15.60
CA PRO A 36 6.69 -25.78 -15.74
C PRO A 36 7.33 -27.18 -15.86
N LEU A 37 7.95 -27.64 -14.78
CA LEU A 37 8.60 -28.96 -14.68
C LEU A 37 7.67 -29.98 -14.01
N THR A 38 7.69 -31.23 -14.49
CA THR A 38 7.00 -32.36 -13.86
C THR A 38 7.66 -32.75 -12.54
N THR A 39 6.96 -33.53 -11.71
CA THR A 39 7.50 -34.01 -10.42
C THR A 39 8.76 -34.85 -10.61
N GLU A 40 8.80 -35.73 -11.62
CA GLU A 40 9.98 -36.55 -11.94
C GLU A 40 11.20 -35.70 -12.29
N GLN A 41 11.03 -34.65 -13.11
CA GLN A 41 12.11 -33.72 -13.44
C GLN A 41 12.59 -32.94 -12.22
N ARG A 42 11.71 -32.63 -11.27
CA ARG A 42 12.07 -31.96 -10.01
C ARG A 42 12.88 -32.88 -9.10
N ILE A 43 12.51 -34.15 -9.02
CA ILE A 43 13.26 -35.17 -8.28
C ILE A 43 14.67 -35.28 -8.87
N GLU A 44 14.78 -35.44 -10.20
CA GLU A 44 16.07 -35.55 -10.86
C GLU A 44 16.97 -34.32 -10.61
N LEU A 45 16.41 -33.11 -10.70
CA LEU A 45 17.14 -31.88 -10.40
C LEU A 45 17.55 -31.77 -8.92
N ALA A 46 16.71 -32.25 -8.00
CA ALA A 46 17.04 -32.27 -6.58
C ALA A 46 18.17 -33.29 -6.30
N ASP A 47 18.11 -34.48 -6.91
CA ASP A 47 19.16 -35.50 -6.79
C ASP A 47 20.49 -35.02 -7.36
N GLN A 48 20.47 -34.34 -8.51
CA GLN A 48 21.66 -33.68 -9.07
C GLN A 48 22.23 -32.63 -8.12
N PHE A 49 21.37 -31.80 -7.52
CA PHE A 49 21.81 -30.80 -6.54
C PHE A 49 22.45 -31.45 -5.31
N ILE A 50 21.86 -32.54 -4.80
CA ILE A 50 22.40 -33.31 -3.68
C ILE A 50 23.77 -33.88 -4.03
N ALA A 51 23.92 -34.49 -5.21
CA ALA A 51 25.18 -35.07 -5.66
C ALA A 51 26.30 -34.01 -5.81
N ASP A 52 25.96 -32.83 -6.35
CA ASP A 52 26.92 -31.77 -6.63
C ASP A 52 27.36 -31.00 -5.37
N TRP A 53 26.45 -30.79 -4.41
CA TRP A 53 26.66 -29.85 -3.31
C TRP A 53 26.63 -30.47 -1.91
N LEU A 54 26.02 -31.64 -1.73
CA LEU A 54 25.86 -32.28 -0.41
C LEU A 54 26.79 -33.48 -0.27
N ASP A 55 28.06 -33.18 -0.06
CA ASP A 55 29.05 -34.16 0.39
C ASP A 55 28.91 -34.35 1.92
N SER A 56 28.48 -35.54 2.35
CA SER A 56 28.21 -35.89 3.75
C SER A 56 29.44 -35.74 4.67
N SER A 57 30.64 -35.67 4.10
CA SER A 57 31.88 -35.42 4.82
C SER A 57 32.12 -33.94 5.15
N LYS A 58 31.50 -33.00 4.41
CA LYS A 58 31.76 -31.55 4.49
C LYS A 58 30.60 -30.78 5.12
N VAL A 59 29.37 -31.19 4.85
CA VAL A 59 28.16 -30.50 5.35
C VAL A 59 27.23 -31.52 6.00
N LYS A 60 26.86 -31.26 7.26
CA LYS A 60 25.84 -32.06 7.96
C LYS A 60 24.46 -31.67 7.44
N THR A 61 23.85 -32.54 6.66
CA THR A 61 22.53 -32.36 6.05
C THR A 61 21.42 -32.13 7.08
N ASP A 62 21.57 -32.71 8.27
CA ASP A 62 20.57 -32.68 9.34
C ASP A 62 20.60 -31.38 10.16
N LYS A 63 21.64 -30.55 9.98
CA LYS A 63 21.76 -29.29 10.70
C LYS A 63 20.90 -28.23 10.00
N PRO A 64 19.99 -27.53 10.71
CA PRO A 64 19.24 -26.42 10.13
C PRO A 64 20.13 -25.17 10.07
N PHE A 65 20.57 -24.80 8.88
CA PHE A 65 21.37 -23.57 8.65
C PHE A 65 20.87 -22.74 7.46
N ILE A 66 19.88 -23.22 6.70
CA ILE A 66 19.38 -22.56 5.49
C ILE A 66 18.28 -21.57 5.85
N ARG A 67 18.29 -20.39 5.24
CA ARG A 67 17.09 -19.52 5.19
C ARG A 67 16.28 -19.88 3.95
N HIS A 68 15.03 -20.28 4.13
CA HIS A 68 14.18 -20.75 3.04
C HIS A 68 14.02 -19.67 1.96
N PRO A 69 14.32 -19.96 0.67
CA PRO A 69 14.27 -18.95 -0.40
C PRO A 69 12.89 -18.28 -0.55
N ALA A 70 11.79 -19.03 -0.37
CA ALA A 70 10.43 -18.50 -0.50
C ALA A 70 9.95 -17.61 0.68
N THR A 71 10.38 -17.87 1.92
CA THR A 71 9.88 -17.15 3.11
C THR A 71 10.91 -16.17 3.71
N ARG A 72 12.10 -16.04 3.09
CA ARG A 72 13.22 -15.21 3.58
C ARG A 72 12.85 -13.77 3.95
N LEU A 73 11.85 -13.18 3.30
CA LEU A 73 11.40 -11.79 3.54
C LEU A 73 10.35 -11.65 4.64
N ARG A 74 9.66 -12.74 5.01
CA ARG A 74 8.51 -12.73 5.92
C ARG A 74 8.83 -13.27 7.31
N GLU A 75 9.79 -14.19 7.41
CA GLU A 75 10.11 -14.84 8.68
C GLU A 75 11.43 -14.33 9.28
N TYR A 76 11.33 -13.64 10.42
CA TYR A 76 12.50 -13.26 11.21
C TYR A 76 13.12 -14.51 11.86
N GLY A 77 14.13 -15.08 11.21
CA GLY A 77 15.12 -15.96 11.86
C GLY A 77 14.82 -17.45 11.92
N ARG A 78 13.83 -17.98 11.17
CA ARG A 78 13.69 -19.44 11.03
C ARG A 78 14.78 -19.98 10.09
N VAL A 79 15.45 -21.04 10.53
CA VAL A 79 16.42 -21.82 9.76
C VAL A 79 15.86 -23.21 9.52
N HIS A 80 16.04 -23.71 8.31
CA HIS A 80 15.54 -24.99 7.81
C HIS A 80 16.70 -25.89 7.43
N THR A 81 16.44 -27.19 7.32
CA THR A 81 17.40 -28.13 6.73
C THR A 81 17.39 -28.02 5.21
N VAL A 82 18.45 -28.50 4.55
CA VAL A 82 18.49 -28.53 3.08
C VAL A 82 17.39 -29.46 2.54
N ALA A 83 17.14 -30.58 3.23
CA ALA A 83 16.11 -31.55 2.86
C ALA A 83 14.70 -30.93 2.88
N ASP A 84 14.37 -30.12 3.89
CA ASP A 84 13.06 -29.45 3.97
C ASP A 84 12.83 -28.55 2.74
N VAL A 85 13.85 -27.78 2.36
CA VAL A 85 13.76 -26.88 1.19
C VAL A 85 13.64 -27.69 -0.10
N LEU A 86 14.39 -28.78 -0.26
CA LEU A 86 14.28 -29.62 -1.46
C LEU A 86 12.93 -30.34 -1.53
N ALA A 87 12.37 -30.76 -0.40
CA ALA A 87 11.04 -31.34 -0.33
C ALA A 87 9.98 -30.33 -0.79
N ASP A 88 10.04 -29.08 -0.32
CA ASP A 88 9.14 -28.01 -0.77
C ASP A 88 9.30 -27.71 -2.28
N PHE A 89 10.51 -27.83 -2.82
CA PHE A 89 10.76 -27.69 -4.26
C PHE A 89 10.11 -28.82 -5.08
N ILE A 90 10.24 -30.07 -4.61
CA ILE A 90 9.68 -31.25 -5.29
C ILE A 90 8.15 -31.22 -5.23
N MET A 91 7.58 -30.96 -4.05
CA MET A 91 6.14 -31.02 -3.83
C MET A 91 5.39 -29.93 -4.59
N ARG A 92 6.00 -28.74 -4.79
CA ARG A 92 5.40 -27.53 -5.39
C ARG A 92 3.88 -27.52 -5.30
N VAL A 93 3.37 -27.37 -4.07
CA VAL A 93 1.94 -27.25 -3.83
C VAL A 93 1.46 -25.99 -4.55
N ASP A 94 0.70 -26.17 -5.63
CA ASP A 94 0.18 -25.05 -6.42
C ASP A 94 -1.04 -24.46 -5.69
N GLN A 95 -0.76 -23.72 -4.62
CA GLN A 95 -1.77 -23.09 -3.75
C GLN A 95 -2.75 -22.18 -4.51
N VAL A 96 -2.43 -21.79 -5.76
CA VAL A 96 -3.29 -20.96 -6.60
C VAL A 96 -4.33 -21.80 -7.33
N VAL A 97 -3.99 -23.00 -7.79
CA VAL A 97 -4.93 -23.91 -8.46
C VAL A 97 -5.92 -24.46 -7.45
N GLU A 98 -5.45 -24.88 -6.28
CA GLU A 98 -6.30 -25.38 -5.18
C GLU A 98 -7.33 -24.34 -4.71
N ARG A 99 -7.00 -23.04 -4.79
CA ARG A 99 -7.96 -21.95 -4.46
C ARG A 99 -9.10 -21.81 -5.45
N SER A 100 -8.95 -22.32 -6.67
CA SER A 100 -9.95 -22.26 -7.73
C SER A 100 -10.74 -23.56 -7.91
N GLU A 101 -10.41 -24.60 -7.13
CA GLU A 101 -11.18 -25.84 -7.10
C GLU A 101 -12.52 -25.65 -6.38
N GLU A 102 -13.50 -26.52 -6.69
CA GLU A 102 -14.85 -26.45 -6.13
C GLU A 102 -14.88 -26.56 -4.60
N TYR A 103 -13.87 -27.23 -4.02
CA TYR A 103 -13.66 -27.37 -2.58
C TYR A 103 -12.21 -27.04 -2.21
N PRO A 104 -11.84 -25.75 -2.08
CA PRO A 104 -10.48 -25.38 -1.75
C PRO A 104 -10.11 -25.89 -0.36
N VAL A 105 -8.94 -26.51 -0.22
CA VAL A 105 -8.40 -26.92 1.08
C VAL A 105 -7.91 -25.66 1.82
N ILE A 106 -8.80 -25.06 2.59
CA ILE A 106 -8.49 -23.89 3.41
C ILE A 106 -7.89 -24.36 4.73
N ASN A 107 -6.68 -23.91 5.06
CA ASN A 107 -6.12 -24.09 6.40
C ASN A 107 -7.11 -23.62 7.47
N GLN A 108 -7.51 -24.52 8.37
CA GLN A 108 -8.48 -24.20 9.43
C GLN A 108 -8.04 -23.00 10.28
N ASP A 109 -6.74 -22.88 10.56
CA ASP A 109 -6.17 -21.73 11.27
C ASP A 109 -6.37 -20.41 10.52
N ALA A 110 -6.24 -20.42 9.19
CA ALA A 110 -6.47 -19.24 8.36
C ALA A 110 -7.95 -18.87 8.33
N SER A 111 -8.85 -19.85 8.29
CA SER A 111 -10.30 -19.67 8.40
C SER A 111 -10.69 -19.05 9.74
N VAL A 112 -10.16 -19.59 10.85
CA VAL A 112 -10.45 -19.07 12.20
C VAL A 112 -9.92 -17.65 12.39
N ASN A 113 -8.70 -17.36 11.91
CA ASN A 113 -8.13 -16.02 11.99
C ASN A 113 -8.89 -15.03 11.10
N SER A 114 -9.27 -15.41 9.89
CA SER A 114 -10.08 -14.57 9.01
C SER A 114 -11.48 -14.32 9.60
N ALA A 115 -12.10 -15.32 10.22
CA ALA A 115 -13.37 -15.18 10.89
C ALA A 115 -13.28 -14.29 12.14
N LYS A 116 -12.19 -14.38 12.92
CA LYS A 116 -11.92 -13.47 14.05
C LYS A 116 -11.69 -12.04 13.58
N GLU A 117 -10.82 -11.83 12.59
CA GLU A 117 -10.59 -10.50 12.01
C GLU A 117 -11.88 -9.92 11.41
N ARG A 118 -12.70 -10.76 10.77
CA ARG A 118 -14.00 -10.34 10.26
C ARG A 118 -14.92 -9.90 11.39
N LYS A 119 -15.05 -10.71 12.47
CA LYS A 119 -15.84 -10.35 13.66
C LYS A 119 -15.33 -9.09 14.37
N GLU A 120 -14.04 -8.82 14.34
CA GLU A 120 -13.45 -7.61 14.94
C GLU A 120 -13.68 -6.36 14.08
N LYS A 121 -13.76 -6.51 12.75
CA LYS A 121 -13.88 -5.38 11.79
C LYS A 121 -15.32 -5.09 11.39
N GLU A 122 -16.18 -6.11 11.32
CA GLU A 122 -17.59 -5.96 10.95
C GLU A 122 -18.39 -5.52 12.17
N ARG A 123 -18.93 -4.30 12.11
CA ARG A 123 -19.91 -3.83 13.09
C ARG A 123 -21.28 -4.35 12.70
N SER A 124 -21.96 -5.01 13.61
CA SER A 124 -23.36 -5.40 13.39
C SER A 124 -24.25 -4.17 13.48
N ILE A 125 -25.12 -3.99 12.49
CA ILE A 125 -26.14 -2.95 12.52
C ILE A 125 -27.29 -3.48 13.38
N PHE A 126 -27.69 -2.72 14.39
CA PHE A 126 -28.78 -3.06 15.29
C PHE A 126 -29.99 -2.19 14.96
N TYR A 127 -31.09 -2.82 14.55
CA TYR A 127 -32.29 -2.13 14.08
C TYR A 127 -33.23 -1.77 15.24
N GLU A 128 -34.02 -0.72 15.09
CA GLU A 128 -34.93 -0.23 16.14
C GLU A 128 -35.99 -1.26 16.56
N TYR A 129 -36.51 -2.05 15.61
CA TYR A 129 -37.45 -3.14 15.93
C TYR A 129 -36.78 -4.29 16.71
N GLU A 130 -35.45 -4.38 16.72
CA GLU A 130 -34.71 -5.36 17.53
C GLU A 130 -34.53 -4.84 18.96
N GLU A 131 -34.57 -3.52 19.16
CA GLU A 131 -34.56 -2.86 20.48
C GLU A 131 -35.90 -3.03 21.20
N ASP A 132 -37.01 -2.89 20.46
CA ASP A 132 -38.36 -3.05 20.98
C ASP A 132 -38.68 -4.48 21.46
N ASN A 133 -37.88 -5.45 21.01
CA ASN A 133 -38.00 -6.87 21.37
C ASN A 133 -37.00 -7.32 22.45
N MET A 134 -36.16 -6.43 22.98
CA MET A 134 -35.25 -6.75 24.09
C MET A 134 -35.96 -6.68 25.44
N GLU A 135 -35.76 -7.69 26.30
CA GLU A 135 -36.30 -7.73 27.66
C GLU A 135 -35.40 -6.95 28.64
N GLU A 136 -35.94 -6.53 29.78
CA GLU A 136 -35.24 -5.71 30.78
C GLU A 136 -34.06 -6.50 31.40
N GLY A 137 -32.86 -6.27 30.87
CA GLY A 137 -31.63 -6.98 31.27
C GLY A 137 -30.75 -7.41 30.10
N ASP A 138 -31.25 -7.33 28.87
CA ASP A 138 -30.48 -7.69 27.68
C ASP A 138 -29.34 -6.69 27.41
N VAL A 139 -28.15 -7.22 27.17
CA VAL A 139 -26.94 -6.43 26.87
C VAL A 139 -26.72 -6.43 25.36
N LEU A 140 -26.70 -5.22 24.77
CA LEU A 140 -26.36 -5.03 23.36
C LEU A 140 -25.05 -5.75 23.00
N PRO A 141 -25.00 -6.49 21.88
CA PRO A 141 -23.78 -7.16 21.45
C PRO A 141 -22.61 -6.18 21.34
N PRO A 142 -21.41 -6.53 21.82
CA PRO A 142 -20.23 -5.68 21.66
C PRO A 142 -19.97 -5.44 20.16
N TYR A 143 -19.57 -4.21 19.83
CA TYR A 143 -19.33 -3.72 18.45
C TYR A 143 -20.57 -3.54 17.56
N SER A 144 -21.78 -3.50 18.14
CA SER A 144 -23.00 -3.11 17.41
C SER A 144 -23.15 -1.58 17.28
N VAL A 145 -23.78 -1.12 16.20
CA VAL A 145 -24.12 0.30 15.96
C VAL A 145 -25.63 0.41 15.75
N LYS A 146 -26.29 1.30 16.49
CA LYS A 146 -27.73 1.53 16.37
C LYS A 146 -28.05 2.28 15.08
N VAL A 147 -29.10 1.89 14.37
CA VAL A 147 -29.55 2.60 13.16
C VAL A 147 -29.91 4.06 13.46
N SER A 148 -30.51 4.35 14.61
CA SER A 148 -30.79 5.73 15.05
C SER A 148 -29.55 6.60 15.25
N SER A 149 -28.39 5.99 15.50
CA SER A 149 -27.09 6.70 15.57
C SER A 149 -26.40 6.83 14.22
N ILE A 150 -26.87 6.10 13.19
CA ILE A 150 -26.44 6.30 11.82
C ILE A 150 -27.17 7.55 11.35
N VAL A 151 -26.49 8.68 11.44
CA VAL A 151 -27.02 9.96 11.00
C VAL A 151 -27.30 9.86 9.50
N LEU A 152 -28.57 9.64 9.13
CA LEU A 152 -29.02 9.48 7.75
C LEU A 152 -28.92 10.77 6.94
N ASP A 153 -28.75 11.92 7.60
CA ASP A 153 -28.86 13.25 6.97
C ASP A 153 -27.73 14.23 7.32
N ASN A 154 -26.56 13.72 7.71
CA ASN A 154 -25.33 14.51 7.66
C ASN A 154 -24.47 13.87 6.59
N SER A 155 -24.41 14.53 5.43
CA SER A 155 -23.28 14.40 4.53
C SER A 155 -22.02 14.63 5.37
N ILE A 156 -21.40 13.55 5.84
CA ILE A 156 -20.09 13.57 6.50
C ILE A 156 -19.10 14.35 5.60
N GLU A 157 -19.33 14.31 4.29
CA GLU A 157 -18.64 15.12 3.30
C GLU A 157 -18.91 16.62 3.48
N ASP A 158 -20.12 17.06 3.77
CA ASP A 158 -20.41 18.49 3.96
C ASP A 158 -19.76 19.03 5.23
N GLU A 159 -19.69 18.27 6.33
CA GLU A 159 -18.97 18.71 7.54
C GLU A 159 -17.44 18.63 7.40
N LEU A 160 -16.91 17.60 6.73
CA LEU A 160 -15.46 17.45 6.49
C LEU A 160 -14.93 18.37 5.38
N PHE A 161 -15.76 18.75 4.41
CA PHE A 161 -15.40 19.59 3.26
C PHE A 161 -16.10 20.96 3.27
N ALA A 162 -16.80 21.34 4.36
CA ALA A 162 -17.37 22.69 4.56
C ALA A 162 -16.30 23.80 4.60
N GLU A 163 -15.01 23.46 4.69
CA GLU A 163 -13.94 24.45 4.59
C GLU A 163 -13.94 25.09 3.20
N THR A 164 -14.64 26.23 3.10
CA THR A 164 -14.61 27.09 1.92
C THR A 164 -13.16 27.34 1.51
N ALA A 165 -12.82 26.95 0.28
CA ALA A 165 -11.47 27.10 -0.25
C ALA A 165 -10.96 28.53 -0.02
N PRO A 166 -9.74 28.70 0.52
CA PRO A 166 -9.23 30.03 0.86
C PRO A 166 -9.09 30.86 -0.40
N SER A 167 -9.76 32.01 -0.43
CA SER A 167 -9.58 33.00 -1.50
C SER A 167 -8.11 33.46 -1.59
N VAL A 168 -7.66 33.85 -2.78
CA VAL A 168 -6.29 34.33 -3.03
C VAL A 168 -5.86 35.42 -2.03
N LYS A 169 -6.77 36.34 -1.69
CA LYS A 169 -6.49 37.42 -0.72
C LYS A 169 -6.27 36.91 0.70
N LYS A 170 -7.08 35.95 1.16
CA LYS A 170 -6.95 35.32 2.49
C LYS A 170 -5.62 34.57 2.59
N PHE A 171 -5.30 33.76 1.58
CA PHE A 171 -4.05 33.00 1.53
C PHE A 171 -2.81 33.91 1.49
N GLN A 172 -2.86 35.01 0.73
CA GLN A 172 -1.80 36.02 0.76
C GLN A 172 -1.64 36.67 2.13
N ALA A 173 -2.74 36.94 2.85
CA ALA A 173 -2.68 37.51 4.19
C ALA A 173 -2.05 36.53 5.19
N GLU A 174 -2.34 35.24 5.08
CA GLU A 174 -1.70 34.19 5.89
C GLU A 174 -0.21 34.08 5.61
N LEU A 175 0.21 34.05 4.34
CA LEU A 175 1.64 34.06 3.99
C LEU A 175 2.37 35.32 4.46
N ARG A 176 1.69 36.48 4.50
CA ARG A 176 2.24 37.69 5.12
C ARG A 176 2.48 37.51 6.61
N LYS A 177 1.54 36.89 7.34
CA LYS A 177 1.70 36.57 8.77
C LYS A 177 2.88 35.61 8.98
N VAL A 178 2.99 34.56 8.17
CA VAL A 178 4.11 33.61 8.22
C VAL A 178 5.44 34.30 7.96
N LYS A 179 5.50 35.24 7.00
CA LYS A 179 6.71 36.00 6.69
C LYS A 179 7.09 36.99 7.81
N HIS A 180 6.09 37.58 8.47
CA HIS A 180 6.30 38.50 9.59
C HIS A 180 6.85 37.76 10.82
N TYR A 181 6.22 36.64 11.20
CA TYR A 181 6.62 35.81 12.35
C TYR A 181 7.50 34.62 11.95
N LYS A 182 8.44 34.83 11.03
CA LYS A 182 9.26 33.77 10.42
C LYS A 182 10.02 32.88 11.43
N GLU A 183 10.45 33.44 12.55
CA GLU A 183 11.23 32.73 13.56
C GLU A 183 10.37 31.76 14.36
N PHE A 184 9.18 32.20 14.75
CA PHE A 184 8.18 31.39 15.44
C PHE A 184 7.73 30.22 14.55
N PHE A 185 7.33 30.49 13.31
CA PHE A 185 6.88 29.43 12.41
C PHE A 185 8.01 28.44 12.05
N ALA A 186 9.25 28.92 11.90
CA ALA A 186 10.37 28.01 11.65
C ALA A 186 10.70 27.11 12.84
N THR A 187 10.50 27.57 14.08
CA THR A 187 10.63 26.71 15.27
C THR A 187 9.49 25.71 15.36
N SER A 188 8.24 26.17 15.17
CA SER A 188 7.06 25.28 15.19
C SER A 188 7.15 24.18 14.13
N PHE A 189 7.54 24.52 12.89
CA PHE A 189 7.71 23.51 11.84
C PHE A 189 8.87 22.55 12.08
N ALA A 190 9.93 22.99 12.77
CA ALA A 190 11.03 22.11 13.15
C ALA A 190 10.62 21.11 14.24
N GLU A 191 9.80 21.54 15.21
CA GLU A 191 9.30 20.70 16.29
C GLU A 191 8.21 19.71 15.82
N GLU A 192 7.26 20.17 15.00
CA GLU A 192 6.10 19.37 14.58
C GLU A 192 6.42 18.40 13.43
N TYR A 193 7.23 18.83 12.45
CA TYR A 193 7.52 18.06 11.24
C TYR A 193 8.98 17.61 11.11
N GLY A 194 9.84 17.96 12.07
CA GLY A 194 11.26 17.57 12.05
C GLY A 194 12.10 18.26 10.98
N TYR A 195 11.68 19.41 10.47
CA TYR A 195 12.44 20.15 9.46
C TYR A 195 13.63 20.90 10.04
N ASP A 196 14.70 21.07 9.24
CA ASP A 196 15.81 21.93 9.66
C ASP A 196 15.36 23.39 9.77
N ARG A 197 15.57 23.98 10.95
CA ARG A 197 15.18 25.35 11.26
C ARG A 197 15.85 26.35 10.33
N LYS A 198 17.15 26.18 10.01
CA LYS A 198 17.90 27.13 9.17
C LYS A 198 17.39 27.13 7.73
N ASP A 199 17.15 25.95 7.17
CA ASP A 199 16.58 25.82 5.83
C ASP A 199 15.14 26.31 5.75
N THR A 200 14.33 26.04 6.78
CA THR A 200 12.94 26.53 6.85
C THR A 200 12.88 28.05 6.92
N LEU A 201 13.72 28.68 7.75
CA LEU A 201 13.88 30.14 7.79
C LEU A 201 14.26 30.72 6.43
N ARG A 202 15.20 30.07 5.72
CA ARG A 202 15.62 30.50 4.38
C ARG A 202 14.47 30.42 3.39
N LYS A 203 13.67 29.35 3.43
CA LYS A 203 12.49 29.17 2.58
C LYS A 203 11.43 30.23 2.85
N ILE A 204 11.09 30.47 4.12
CA ILE A 204 10.09 31.48 4.51
C ILE A 204 10.50 32.88 4.03
N LYS A 205 11.79 33.25 4.17
CA LYS A 205 12.30 34.54 3.69
C LYS A 205 12.15 34.72 2.17
N ARG A 206 12.30 33.64 1.41
CA ARG A 206 12.19 33.60 -0.06
C ARG A 206 10.75 33.46 -0.58
N LEU A 207 9.74 33.42 0.29
CA LEU A 207 8.35 33.39 -0.15
C LEU A 207 7.96 34.69 -0.85
N ASP A 208 7.49 34.54 -2.09
CA ASP A 208 6.98 35.63 -2.94
C ASP A 208 5.46 35.60 -2.98
N LEU A 209 4.81 36.65 -2.49
CA LEU A 209 3.34 36.72 -2.41
C LEU A 209 2.68 36.80 -3.79
N SER A 210 3.41 37.28 -4.81
CA SER A 210 2.94 37.37 -6.19
C SER A 210 2.79 36.01 -6.87
N ARG A 211 3.37 34.94 -6.29
CA ARG A 211 3.25 33.57 -6.79
C ARG A 211 1.96 32.87 -6.38
N VAL A 212 1.18 33.48 -5.49
CA VAL A 212 -0.14 32.95 -5.11
C VAL A 212 -1.11 33.16 -6.25
N ARG A 213 -1.75 32.08 -6.71
CA ARG A 213 -2.72 32.10 -7.81
C ARG A 213 -3.94 31.26 -7.45
N GLU A 214 -5.02 31.48 -8.18
CA GLU A 214 -6.23 30.67 -8.12
C GLU A 214 -6.11 29.48 -9.07
N CYS A 215 -6.48 28.29 -8.59
CA CYS A 215 -6.53 27.09 -9.42
C CYS A 215 -7.74 27.17 -10.36
N LYS A 216 -7.52 26.97 -11.66
CA LYS A 216 -8.61 27.01 -12.67
C LYS A 216 -9.67 25.91 -12.53
N ILE A 217 -9.44 24.90 -11.69
CA ILE A 217 -10.27 23.69 -11.61
C ILE A 217 -11.06 23.67 -10.31
N CYS A 218 -10.36 23.77 -9.17
CA CYS A 218 -11.00 23.77 -7.86
C CYS A 218 -11.23 25.17 -7.28
N GLY A 219 -10.76 26.25 -7.94
CA GLY A 219 -10.93 27.62 -7.45
C GLY A 219 -10.15 27.97 -6.18
N SER A 220 -9.34 27.04 -5.65
CA SER A 220 -8.56 27.28 -4.43
C SER A 220 -7.31 28.12 -4.70
N ALA A 221 -6.89 28.90 -3.70
CA ALA A 221 -5.59 29.57 -3.75
C ALA A 221 -4.46 28.58 -3.51
N PHE A 222 -3.39 28.68 -4.31
CA PHE A 222 -2.18 27.87 -4.13
C PHE A 222 -0.91 28.67 -4.43
N TYR A 223 0.22 28.20 -3.90
CA TYR A 223 1.53 28.78 -4.18
C TYR A 223 2.18 28.12 -5.40
N ALA A 224 2.34 28.85 -6.49
CA ALA A 224 2.95 28.31 -7.70
C ALA A 224 4.48 28.34 -7.61
N HIS A 225 5.12 27.17 -7.59
CA HIS A 225 6.58 27.07 -7.74
C HIS A 225 7.04 27.63 -9.09
N ASP A 226 6.32 27.28 -10.15
CA ASP A 226 6.52 27.78 -11.52
C ASP A 226 5.40 28.73 -11.93
N PHE A 227 5.74 29.91 -12.46
CA PHE A 227 4.76 30.91 -12.94
C PHE A 227 3.90 30.44 -14.11
N ARG A 228 4.31 29.38 -14.80
CA ARG A 228 3.54 28.76 -15.89
C ARG A 228 2.46 27.80 -15.36
N ARG A 229 2.43 27.51 -14.06
CA ARG A 229 1.43 26.62 -13.49
C ARG A 229 0.14 27.39 -13.20
N TYR A 230 -0.99 26.80 -13.57
CA TYR A 230 -2.35 27.35 -13.39
C TYR A 230 -3.25 26.43 -12.56
N VAL A 231 -2.67 25.34 -12.06
CA VAL A 231 -3.36 24.24 -11.40
C VAL A 231 -2.60 23.89 -10.12
N CYS A 232 -3.32 23.66 -9.03
CA CYS A 232 -2.74 23.34 -7.73
C CYS A 232 -2.25 21.88 -7.65
N ASP A 233 -1.27 21.63 -6.77
CA ASP A 233 -0.66 20.32 -6.52
C ASP A 233 -0.90 19.78 -5.10
N ILE A 234 -1.92 20.30 -4.43
CA ILE A 234 -2.27 19.97 -3.05
C ILE A 234 -2.62 18.48 -2.90
N GLN A 235 -3.40 17.95 -3.84
CA GLN A 235 -3.87 16.55 -3.82
C GLN A 235 -3.21 15.74 -4.93
N ARG A 236 -2.70 14.55 -4.58
CA ARG A 236 -2.20 13.58 -5.57
C ARG A 236 -3.35 12.98 -6.35
N GLY A 237 -3.15 12.82 -7.65
CA GLY A 237 -4.10 12.19 -8.54
C GLY A 237 -4.17 10.68 -8.35
N ILE A 238 -5.33 10.11 -8.67
CA ILE A 238 -5.55 8.66 -8.71
C ILE A 238 -5.97 8.30 -10.13
N LYS A 239 -5.21 7.41 -10.79
CA LYS A 239 -5.58 6.84 -12.09
C LYS A 239 -6.28 5.50 -11.87
N VAL A 240 -7.34 5.29 -12.65
CA VAL A 240 -8.14 4.07 -12.63
C VAL A 240 -7.84 3.27 -13.89
N HIS A 241 -7.26 2.09 -13.72
CA HIS A 241 -6.99 1.16 -14.81
C HIS A 241 -8.15 0.15 -14.90
N LYS A 242 -8.92 0.22 -15.99
CA LYS A 242 -9.99 -0.74 -16.29
C LYS A 242 -9.47 -1.80 -17.24
N PHE A 243 -9.34 -3.04 -16.79
CA PHE A 243 -9.03 -4.19 -17.62
C PHE A 243 -10.32 -4.98 -17.90
N LYS A 244 -10.51 -5.48 -19.12
CA LYS A 244 -11.71 -6.28 -19.46
C LYS A 244 -11.80 -7.51 -18.53
N GLY A 245 -12.93 -7.66 -17.84
CA GLY A 245 -13.21 -8.79 -16.95
C GLY A 245 -12.50 -8.77 -15.58
N LYS A 246 -11.82 -7.68 -15.21
CA LYS A 246 -11.18 -7.53 -13.89
C LYS A 246 -11.71 -6.30 -13.15
N PRO A 247 -11.70 -6.29 -11.80
CA PRO A 247 -12.05 -5.12 -11.03
C PRO A 247 -11.09 -3.95 -11.34
N PRO A 248 -11.54 -2.69 -11.22
CA PRO A 248 -10.71 -1.52 -11.46
C PRO A 248 -9.55 -1.47 -10.46
N VAL A 249 -8.34 -1.22 -10.98
CA VAL A 249 -7.14 -1.01 -10.16
C VAL A 249 -6.91 0.49 -10.02
N TYR A 250 -6.76 0.96 -8.77
CA TYR A 250 -6.52 2.36 -8.43
C TYR A 250 -5.05 2.56 -8.11
N GLU A 251 -4.37 3.43 -8.86
CA GLU A 251 -2.96 3.75 -8.65
C GLU A 251 -2.79 5.24 -8.35
N VAL A 252 -2.02 5.55 -7.29
CA VAL A 252 -1.67 6.93 -6.93
C VAL A 252 -0.59 7.44 -7.89
N THR A 253 -0.89 8.51 -8.60
CA THR A 253 0.03 9.09 -9.58
C THR A 253 0.93 10.16 -9.02
N LYS A 254 2.01 10.46 -9.76
CA LYS A 254 2.86 11.64 -9.51
C LYS A 254 2.17 12.95 -9.90
N GLU A 255 1.23 12.89 -10.84
CA GLU A 255 0.41 14.02 -11.27
C GLU A 255 -0.61 14.37 -10.18
N SER A 256 -0.92 15.65 -10.04
CA SER A 256 -1.95 16.12 -9.09
C SER A 256 -3.36 15.81 -9.60
N ALA A 257 -4.33 15.71 -8.69
CA ALA A 257 -5.72 15.42 -9.04
C ALA A 257 -6.30 16.47 -10.00
N CYS A 258 -5.99 17.74 -9.78
CA CYS A 258 -6.42 18.81 -10.67
C CYS A 258 -5.71 18.75 -12.03
N GLU A 259 -4.45 18.34 -12.12
CA GLU A 259 -3.79 18.13 -13.43
C GLU A 259 -4.46 17.01 -14.23
N LEU A 260 -4.83 15.90 -13.58
CA LEU A 260 -5.59 14.84 -14.23
C LEU A 260 -6.94 15.33 -14.75
N GLU A 261 -7.64 16.15 -13.97
CA GLU A 261 -8.94 16.68 -14.39
C GLU A 261 -8.80 17.69 -15.54
N ARG A 262 -7.74 18.50 -15.54
CA ARG A 262 -7.40 19.36 -16.69
C ARG A 262 -7.25 18.53 -17.97
N ASP A 263 -6.46 17.47 -17.88
CA ASP A 263 -6.14 16.65 -19.05
C ASP A 263 -7.39 15.90 -19.54
N ARG A 264 -8.30 15.51 -18.64
CA ARG A 264 -9.63 14.99 -18.99
C ARG A 264 -10.49 16.02 -19.72
N ILE A 265 -10.55 17.26 -19.24
CA ILE A 265 -11.31 18.34 -19.88
C ILE A 265 -10.74 18.62 -21.28
N GLN A 266 -9.42 18.77 -21.41
CA GLN A 266 -8.75 19.00 -22.69
C GLN A 266 -8.95 17.83 -23.66
N ALA A 267 -8.89 16.59 -23.19
CA ALA A 267 -9.18 15.42 -24.01
C ALA A 267 -10.61 15.47 -24.55
N LYS A 268 -11.60 15.78 -23.70
CA LYS A 268 -13.01 15.92 -24.12
C LYS A 268 -13.19 17.01 -25.19
N GLU A 269 -12.51 18.14 -25.05
CA GLU A 269 -12.55 19.22 -26.04
C GLU A 269 -11.94 18.82 -27.39
N ARG A 270 -10.84 18.04 -27.38
CA ARG A 270 -10.22 17.50 -28.61
C ARG A 270 -11.11 16.50 -29.33
N TYR A 271 -11.87 15.67 -28.60
CA TYR A 271 -12.82 14.75 -29.21
C TYR A 271 -14.03 15.51 -29.79
N LYS A 272 -14.56 16.50 -29.07
CA LYS A 272 -15.66 17.35 -29.58
C LYS A 272 -15.30 18.11 -30.86
N THR A 273 -14.08 18.60 -30.97
CA THR A 273 -13.60 19.31 -32.16
C THR A 273 -13.47 18.36 -33.36
N ARG A 274 -12.95 17.15 -33.16
CA ARG A 274 -12.94 16.10 -34.20
C ARG A 274 -14.34 15.73 -34.71
N ASP A 275 -15.29 15.52 -33.81
CA ASP A 275 -16.67 15.17 -34.18
C ASP A 275 -17.37 16.31 -34.96
N LEU A 276 -16.99 17.57 -34.73
CA LEU A 276 -17.49 18.73 -35.46
C LEU A 276 -16.86 18.86 -36.85
N ASP A 277 -15.56 18.59 -36.98
CA ASP A 277 -14.86 18.59 -38.28
C ASP A 277 -15.35 17.44 -39.18
N GLU A 278 -15.67 16.27 -38.61
CA GLU A 278 -16.27 15.15 -39.34
C GLU A 278 -17.69 15.48 -39.84
N LYS A 279 -18.51 16.15 -39.02
CA LYS A 279 -19.85 16.61 -39.44
C LYS A 279 -19.82 17.73 -40.47
N ASN A 280 -18.86 18.64 -40.39
CA ASN A 280 -18.70 19.73 -41.36
C ASN A 280 -18.10 19.23 -42.69
N SER A 281 -17.34 18.14 -42.69
CA SER A 281 -16.81 17.51 -43.91
C SER A 281 -17.79 16.57 -44.61
N THR A 282 -18.89 16.18 -43.96
CA THR A 282 -19.98 15.39 -44.59
C THR A 282 -21.05 16.26 -45.28
N ILE A 283 -20.96 17.59 -45.21
CA ILE A 283 -21.94 18.54 -45.79
C ILE A 283 -21.48 19.07 -47.17
N ILE A 284 -20.52 18.42 -47.85
CA ILE A 284 -20.13 18.76 -49.23
C ILE A 284 -20.59 17.68 -50.20
#